data_AF-A0A0F9NNR3-F1
#
_entry.id   AF-A0A0F9NNR3-F1
#
_cell.length_a   1.000
_cell.length_b   1.000
_cell.length_c   1.000
_cell.angle_alpha   90.00
_cell.angle_beta   90.00
_cell.angle_gamma   90.00
#
_symmetry.space_group_name_H-M   'P 1'
#
loop_
_entity.id
_entity.type
_entity.pdbx_description
1 polymer ?
#
loop_
_entity_poly.entity_id
_entity_poly.type
_entity_poly.pdbx_seq_one_letter_code
_entity_poly.pdbx_strand_id
1 'polypeptide(L)' 'MYERKMLPNLNCGQDLMGEVLYGKWKMRLSWFINERHQHPSELQRKTPDATSRFLNIQLKEL' A
#
# COMPACT_ATOMS: atom_id res chain seq x y z
N MET A 1 -0.88 -24.10 14.59
CA MET A 1 -1.52 -24.19 13.25
C MET A 1 -1.81 -22.77 12.80
N TYR A 2 -1.40 -22.39 11.59
CA TYR A 2 -1.74 -21.08 11.04
C TYR A 2 -3.18 -21.15 10.51
N GLU A 3 -4.13 -20.57 11.24
CA GLU A 3 -5.48 -20.42 10.72
C GLU A 3 -5.43 -19.44 9.56
N ARG A 4 -5.76 -19.91 8.35
CA ARG A 4 -6.08 -19.00 7.24
C ARG A 4 -7.22 -18.13 7.75
N LYS A 5 -6.94 -16.83 7.96
CA LYS A 5 -7.99 -15.82 8.14
C LYS A 5 -9.07 -16.08 7.08
N MET A 6 -10.34 -16.10 7.50
CA MET A 6 -11.47 -16.21 6.58
C MET A 6 -11.21 -15.34 5.36
N LEU A 7 -11.40 -15.91 4.16
CA LEU A 7 -11.30 -15.16 2.92
C LEU A 7 -12.17 -13.91 3.06
N PRO A 8 -11.64 -12.71 2.75
CA PRO A 8 -12.42 -11.49 2.84
C PRO A 8 -13.67 -11.63 1.99
N ASN A 9 -14.83 -11.39 2.59
CA ASN A 9 -16.08 -11.48 1.88
C ASN A 9 -16.23 -10.21 1.05
N LEU A 10 -15.87 -10.27 -0.23
CA LEU A 10 -15.89 -9.13 -1.16
C LEU A 10 -17.33 -8.78 -1.61
N ASN A 11 -18.22 -8.58 -0.64
CA ASN A 11 -19.64 -8.34 -0.90
C ASN A 11 -19.96 -6.89 -1.24
N CYS A 12 -19.07 -5.95 -0.91
CA CYS A 12 -19.26 -4.54 -1.23
C CYS A 12 -17.97 -3.85 -1.69
N GLY A 13 -18.11 -2.70 -2.35
CA GLY A 13 -16.98 -1.91 -2.82
C GLY A 13 -16.06 -1.44 -1.69
N GLN A 14 -16.58 -1.28 -0.48
CA GLN A 14 -15.79 -0.94 0.70
C GLN A 14 -14.86 -2.09 1.13
N ASP A 15 -15.32 -3.34 1.05
CA ASP A 15 -14.49 -4.52 1.35
C ASP A 15 -13.37 -4.70 0.32
N LEU A 16 -13.69 -4.44 -0.95
CA LEU A 16 -12.70 -4.43 -2.04
C LEU A 16 -11.66 -3.33 -1.85
N MET A 17 -12.08 -2.12 -1.53
CA MET A 17 -11.17 -1.02 -1.18
C MET A 17 -10.32 -1.38 0.04
N GLY A 18 -10.93 -2.09 1.00
CA GLY A 18 -10.26 -2.72 2.12
C GLY A 18 -9.09 -3.58 1.66
N GLU A 19 -9.31 -4.64 0.88
CA GLU A 19 -8.23 -5.51 0.40
C GLU A 19 -7.15 -4.79 -0.41
N VAL A 20 -7.54 -3.86 -1.27
CA VAL A 20 -6.59 -3.18 -2.16
C VAL A 20 -5.73 -2.18 -1.40
N LEU A 21 -6.33 -1.38 -0.51
CA LEU A 21 -5.67 -0.26 0.16
C LEU A 21 -5.25 -0.55 1.61
N TYR A 22 -5.79 -1.58 2.27
CA TYR A 22 -5.35 -1.93 3.62
C TYR A 22 -3.90 -2.41 3.59
N GLY A 23 -3.06 -1.60 4.21
CA GLY A 23 -1.66 -1.89 4.42
C GLY A 23 -1.02 -0.66 5.02
N LYS A 24 0.00 -0.85 5.85
CA LYS A 24 0.76 0.25 6.48
C LYS A 24 1.28 1.27 5.46
N TRP A 25 1.46 0.84 4.20
CA TRP A 25 2.18 1.58 3.18
C TRP A 25 1.30 2.11 2.05
N LYS A 26 0.29 1.38 1.57
CA LYS A 26 -0.50 1.77 0.38
C LYS A 26 -1.27 3.08 0.57
N MET A 27 -1.91 3.27 1.72
CA MET A 27 -2.59 4.53 2.07
C MET A 27 -1.59 5.69 2.18
N ARG A 28 -0.43 5.45 2.80
CA ARG A 28 0.61 6.47 2.99
C ARG A 28 1.26 6.87 1.66
N LEU A 29 1.52 5.91 0.77
CA LEU A 29 2.01 6.14 -0.59
C LEU A 29 0.99 6.91 -1.42
N SER A 30 -0.28 6.52 -1.39
CA SER A 30 -1.35 7.24 -2.07
C SER A 30 -1.45 8.70 -1.62
N TRP A 31 -1.26 8.95 -0.32
CA TRP A 31 -1.24 10.30 0.23
C TRP A 31 -0.04 11.12 -0.28
N PHE A 32 1.18 10.57 -0.28
CA PHE A 32 2.35 11.28 -0.82
C PHE A 32 2.26 11.55 -2.32
N ILE A 33 1.68 10.62 -3.09
CA ILE A 33 1.43 10.82 -4.53
C ILE A 33 0.43 11.98 -4.72
N ASN A 34 -0.61 12.05 -3.88
CA ASN A 34 -1.55 13.17 -3.88
C ASN A 34 -0.87 14.51 -3.53
N GLU A 35 0.14 14.50 -2.64
CA GLU A 35 1.02 15.64 -2.37
C GLU A 35 2.06 15.95 -3.48
N ARG A 36 1.90 15.37 -4.67
CA ARG A 36 2.76 15.59 -5.85
C ARG A 36 4.18 15.04 -5.73
N HIS A 37 4.43 14.10 -4.81
CA HIS A 37 5.71 13.40 -4.72
C HIS A 37 5.74 12.26 -5.73
N GLN A 38 6.20 12.54 -6.95
CA GLN A 38 6.10 11.60 -8.09
C GLN A 38 7.36 10.76 -8.27
N HIS A 39 8.52 11.20 -7.77
CA HIS A 39 9.76 10.47 -7.96
C HIS A 39 9.98 9.42 -6.85
N PRO A 40 10.35 8.18 -7.20
CA PRO A 40 10.60 7.10 -6.22
C PRO A 40 11.64 7.48 -5.15
N SER A 41 12.64 8.27 -5.54
CA SER A 41 13.69 8.74 -4.63
C SER A 41 13.16 9.69 -3.55
N GLU A 42 12.17 10.52 -3.87
CA GLU A 42 11.53 11.43 -2.91
C GLU A 42 10.63 10.66 -1.95
N LEU A 43 9.84 9.72 -2.47
CA LEU A 43 9.01 8.81 -1.66
C LEU A 43 9.88 8.00 -0.68
N GLN A 44 11.04 7.53 -1.13
CA GLN A 44 11.97 6.81 -0.27
C GLN A 44 12.59 7.72 0.81
N ARG A 45 12.90 8.99 0.51
CA ARG A 45 13.36 9.95 1.52
C ARG A 45 12.31 10.24 2.59
N LYS A 46 11.03 10.31 2.19
CA LYS A 46 9.89 10.52 3.10
C LYS A 46 9.54 9.29 3.92
N THR A 47 9.96 8.12 3.48
CA THR A 47 9.65 6.85 4.14
C THR A 47 10.89 6.00 4.34
N PRO A 48 11.80 6.43 5.23
CA PRO A 48 13.11 5.79 5.44
C PRO A 48 13.00 4.37 6.00
N ASP A 49 11.88 4.01 6.64
CA ASP A 49 11.66 2.65 7.17
C ASP A 49 11.37 1.62 6.07
N ALA A 50 11.14 2.07 4.82
CA ALA A 50 10.91 1.18 3.67
C ALA A 50 12.15 1.07 2.79
N THR A 51 12.53 -0.17 2.48
CA THR A 51 13.57 -0.46 1.48
C THR A 51 13.09 -0.08 0.08
N SER A 52 13.99 0.39 -0.81
CA SER A 52 13.67 0.69 -2.22
C SER A 52 12.93 -0.44 -2.92
N ARG A 53 13.33 -1.69 -2.66
CA ARG A 53 12.71 -2.88 -3.24
C ARG A 53 11.25 -3.03 -2.80
N PHE A 54 10.98 -2.87 -1.50
CA PHE A 54 9.63 -2.95 -0.97
C PHE A 54 8.75 -1.83 -1.55
N LEU A 55 9.27 -0.61 -1.61
CA LEU A 55 8.57 0.56 -2.15
C LEU A 55 8.22 0.36 -3.64
N ASN A 56 9.15 -0.17 -4.44
CA ASN A 56 8.90 -0.53 -5.85
C ASN A 56 7.86 -1.64 -6.03
N ILE A 57 7.80 -2.62 -5.12
CA ILE A 57 6.76 -3.68 -5.17
C ILE A 57 5.40 -3.07 -4.85
N GLN A 58 5.30 -2.26 -3.79
CA GLN A 58 4.05 -1.61 -3.41
C GLN A 58 3.52 -0.64 -4.47
N LEU A 59 4.40 0.13 -5.12
CA LEU A 59 4.02 1.01 -6.23
C LEU A 59 3.60 0.26 -7.51
N LYS A 60 3.97 -1.02 -7.67
CA LYS A 60 3.47 -1.87 -8.76
C LYS A 60 2.15 -2.56 -8.44
N GLU A 61 1.86 -2.76 -7.14
CA GLU A 61 0.61 -3.34 -6.65
C GLU A 61 -0.52 -2.31 -6.54
N LEU A 62 -0.17 -1.03 -6.43
CA LEU A 62 -1.06 0.14 -6.54
C LEU A 62 -1.34 0.43 -8.02
#